data_AF-A0A6A0HJS6-F1
#
_entry.id   AF-A0A6A0HJS6-F1
#
_cell.length_a   1.000
_cell.length_b   1.000
_cell.length_c   1.000
_cell.angle_alpha   90.00
_cell.angle_beta   90.00
_cell.angle_gamma   90.00
#
_symmetry.space_group_name_H-M   'P 1'
#
loop_
_entity.id
_entity.type
_entity.pdbx_description
1 polymer ?
#
loop_
_entity_poly.entity_id
_entity_poly.type
_entity_poly.pdbx_seq_one_letter_code
_entity_poly.pdbx_strand_id
1 'polypeptide(L)'
;MNRFQNLSLDDFRAALTRPQISSMQIIQAFLAFGVVLFAGVVILLYASLGSPERELPQDFAVQTIWLMTVVHLVLAVIIYLAAPRIENLIYKQAKNNTAASATAIPLAVQALGVMRTARIVRLALYEGVALLGLVICYLAMTMNVLVAHPLYWVNAATAVTMIAYVISTFPNAERLTTIFHEKLRQAS
;
A
#
# COMPACT_ATOMS: atom_id res chain seq x y z
N MET A 1 -16.79 -7.12 -25.05
CA MET A 1 -16.89 -8.49 -24.50
C MET A 1 -15.72 -8.69 -23.55
N ASN A 2 -15.94 -9.14 -22.30
CA ASN A 2 -14.87 -9.31 -21.31
C ASN A 2 -13.93 -10.45 -21.74
N ARG A 3 -12.67 -10.14 -22.02
CA ARG A 3 -11.70 -11.13 -22.54
C ARG A 3 -11.41 -12.28 -21.57
N PHE A 4 -11.61 -12.09 -20.26
CA PHE A 4 -11.35 -13.11 -19.24
C PHE A 4 -12.56 -13.97 -18.91
N GLN A 5 -13.72 -13.70 -19.51
CA GLN A 5 -14.98 -14.39 -19.20
C GLN A 5 -14.94 -15.89 -19.55
N ASN A 6 -14.20 -16.25 -20.60
CA ASN A 6 -14.07 -17.62 -21.09
C ASN A 6 -12.97 -18.42 -20.37
N LEU A 7 -12.18 -17.80 -19.50
CA LEU A 7 -11.15 -18.51 -18.73
C LEU A 7 -11.83 -19.23 -17.55
N SER A 8 -11.70 -20.56 -17.50
CA SER A 8 -12.27 -21.34 -16.40
C SER A 8 -11.52 -21.09 -15.09
N LEU A 9 -12.17 -21.35 -13.94
CA LEU A 9 -11.50 -21.25 -12.64
C LEU A 9 -10.38 -22.30 -12.53
N ASP A 10 -10.56 -23.47 -13.13
CA ASP A 10 -9.60 -24.56 -13.06
C ASP A 10 -8.36 -24.25 -13.88
N ASP A 11 -8.52 -23.65 -15.08
CA ASP A 11 -7.39 -23.17 -15.88
C ASP A 11 -6.61 -22.06 -15.16
N PHE A 12 -7.33 -21.15 -14.47
CA PHE A 12 -6.69 -20.11 -13.66
C PHE A 12 -5.93 -20.70 -12.47
N ARG A 13 -6.53 -21.66 -11.77
CA ARG A 13 -5.90 -22.37 -10.65
C ARG A 13 -4.67 -23.16 -11.09
N ALA A 14 -4.72 -23.79 -12.26
CA ALA A 14 -3.56 -24.47 -12.85
C ALA A 14 -2.40 -23.50 -13.12
N ALA A 15 -2.69 -22.23 -13.45
CA ALA A 15 -1.69 -21.19 -13.64
C ALA A 15 -1.12 -20.60 -12.34
N LEU A 16 -1.74 -20.84 -11.18
CA LEU A 16 -1.28 -20.40 -9.85
C LEU A 16 -0.11 -21.27 -9.37
N THR A 17 1.00 -21.23 -10.09
CA THR A 17 2.23 -21.92 -9.69
C THR A 17 2.87 -21.22 -8.49
N ARG A 18 3.63 -21.98 -7.70
CA ARG A 18 4.37 -21.46 -6.54
C ARG A 18 5.22 -20.22 -6.89
N PRO A 19 5.97 -20.18 -8.01
CA PRO A 19 6.72 -19.00 -8.41
C PRO A 19 5.86 -17.74 -8.66
N GLN A 20 4.65 -17.89 -9.21
CA GLN A 20 3.76 -16.76 -9.47
C GLN A 20 3.23 -16.15 -8.17
N ILE A 21 2.79 -17.01 -7.25
CA ILE A 21 2.30 -16.58 -5.93
C ILE A 21 3.44 -15.94 -5.14
N SER A 22 4.62 -16.59 -5.09
CA SER A 22 5.76 -16.09 -4.34
C SER A 22 6.26 -14.76 -4.89
N SER A 23 6.23 -14.54 -6.21
CA SER A 23 6.56 -13.24 -6.80
C SER A 23 5.68 -12.12 -6.26
N MET A 24 4.36 -12.33 -6.16
CA MET A 24 3.44 -11.34 -5.59
C MET A 24 3.66 -11.14 -4.09
N GLN A 25 3.90 -12.22 -3.34
CA GLN A 25 4.20 -12.18 -1.91
C GLN A 25 5.48 -11.39 -1.63
N ILE A 26 6.54 -11.64 -2.39
CA ILE A 26 7.82 -10.95 -2.29
C ILE A 26 7.62 -9.44 -2.48
N ILE A 27 6.98 -9.04 -3.58
CA ILE A 27 6.77 -7.61 -3.87
C ILE A 27 5.98 -6.93 -2.74
N GLN A 28 4.88 -7.54 -2.30
CA GLN A 28 4.05 -6.99 -1.22
C GLN A 28 4.80 -6.94 0.12
N ALA A 29 5.62 -7.95 0.43
CA ALA A 29 6.47 -7.97 1.61
C ALA A 29 7.55 -6.88 1.57
N PHE A 30 8.20 -6.67 0.42
CA PHE A 30 9.24 -5.64 0.26
C PHE A 30 8.67 -4.22 0.45
N LEU A 31 7.50 -3.92 -0.11
CA LEU A 31 6.83 -2.63 0.07
C LEU A 31 6.47 -2.38 1.55
N ALA A 32 5.98 -3.40 2.25
CA ALA A 32 5.69 -3.28 3.69
C ALA A 32 6.96 -3.19 4.54
N PHE A 33 8.01 -3.93 4.16
CA PHE A 33 9.27 -3.98 4.89
C PHE A 33 9.94 -2.61 4.96
N GLY A 34 9.94 -1.84 3.87
CA GLY A 34 10.47 -0.46 3.88
C GLY A 34 9.79 0.42 4.93
N VAL A 35 8.46 0.36 5.02
CA VAL A 35 7.68 1.11 6.01
C VAL A 35 7.94 0.63 7.43
N VAL A 36 7.99 -0.69 7.66
CA VAL A 36 8.30 -1.28 8.97
C VAL A 36 9.70 -0.88 9.43
N LEU A 37 10.69 -0.97 8.55
CA LEU A 37 12.07 -0.60 8.86
C LEU A 37 12.17 0.88 9.23
N PHE A 38 11.53 1.76 8.46
CA PHE A 38 11.57 3.19 8.77
C PHE A 38 10.81 3.52 10.07
N ALA A 39 9.66 2.89 10.31
CA ALA A 39 8.96 3.01 11.59
C ALA A 39 9.82 2.54 12.77
N GLY A 40 10.55 1.43 12.60
CA GLY A 40 11.50 0.93 13.58
C GLY A 40 12.61 1.94 13.89
N VAL A 41 13.17 2.59 12.87
CA VAL A 41 14.15 3.68 13.04
C VAL A 41 13.55 4.84 13.84
N VAL A 42 12.35 5.30 13.50
CA VAL A 42 11.68 6.41 14.22
C VAL A 42 11.45 6.05 15.70
N ILE A 43 10.96 4.83 15.97
CA ILE A 43 10.72 4.35 17.34
C ILE A 43 12.03 4.23 18.13
N LEU A 44 13.07 3.65 17.52
CA LEU A 44 14.39 3.50 18.15
C LEU A 44 14.99 4.86 18.49
N LEU A 45 14.93 5.82 17.56
CA LEU A 45 15.40 7.18 17.79
C LEU A 45 14.59 7.87 18.88
N TYR A 46 13.27 7.71 18.91
CA TYR A 46 12.44 8.27 19.97
C TYR A 46 12.84 7.71 21.34
N ALA A 47 13.09 6.41 21.44
CA ALA A 47 13.50 5.76 22.68
C ALA A 47 14.91 6.17 23.14
N SER A 48 15.85 6.41 22.22
CA SER A 48 17.23 6.79 22.56
C SER A 48 17.40 8.28 22.83
N LEU A 49 16.55 9.13 22.23
CA LEU A 49 16.67 10.59 22.27
C LEU A 49 15.60 11.27 23.12
N GLY A 50 14.58 10.56 23.59
CA GLY A 50 13.48 11.07 24.38
C GLY A 50 13.85 11.39 25.84
N SER A 51 14.94 12.14 26.06
CA SER A 51 15.29 12.61 27.40
C SER A 51 14.42 13.81 27.82
N PRO A 52 13.94 13.84 29.08
CA PRO A 52 13.05 14.89 29.59
C PRO A 52 13.72 16.27 29.76
N GLU A 53 15.05 16.35 29.63
CA GLU A 53 15.84 17.58 29.80
C GLU A 53 15.99 18.41 28.52
N ARG A 54 15.29 18.05 27.43
CA ARG A 54 15.39 18.81 26.18
C ARG A 54 14.68 20.15 26.27
N GLU A 55 15.30 21.17 25.66
CA GLU A 55 14.69 22.48 25.47
C GLU A 55 13.29 22.36 24.86
N LEU A 56 12.36 23.17 25.37
CA LEU A 56 11.00 23.22 24.83
C LEU A 56 11.04 23.53 23.33
N PRO A 57 10.16 22.91 22.53
CA PRO A 57 10.12 23.18 21.10
C PRO A 57 9.79 24.66 20.85
N GLN A 58 10.47 25.27 19.87
CA GLN A 58 10.13 26.61 19.41
C GLN A 58 8.73 26.61 18.79
N ASP A 59 7.95 27.68 18.99
CA ASP A 59 6.58 27.80 18.46
C ASP A 59 6.51 27.57 16.94
N PHE A 60 7.51 28.06 16.21
CA PHE A 60 7.64 27.85 14.76
C PHE A 60 7.71 26.38 14.37
N ALA A 61 8.41 25.55 15.16
CA ALA A 61 8.52 24.12 14.93
C ALA A 61 7.17 23.43 15.15
N VAL A 62 6.46 23.78 16.22
CA VAL A 62 5.12 23.24 16.50
C VAL A 62 4.15 23.60 15.37
N GLN A 63 4.16 24.85 14.91
CA GLN A 63 3.31 25.31 13.81
C GLN A 63 3.61 24.58 12.50
N THR A 64 4.89 24.33 12.20
CA THR A 64 5.31 23.60 11.00
C THR A 64 4.84 22.15 11.04
N ILE A 65 5.04 21.44 12.16
CA ILE A 65 4.58 20.05 12.32
C ILE A 65 3.05 19.96 12.27
N TRP A 66 2.35 20.94 12.84
CA TRP A 66 0.90 21.02 12.74
C TRP A 66 0.43 21.12 11.28
N LEU A 67 1.02 22.05 10.51
CA LEU A 67 0.65 22.23 9.10
C LEU A 67 0.94 20.97 8.28
N MET A 68 2.10 20.36 8.47
CA MET A 68 2.46 19.10 7.80
C MET A 68 1.51 17.97 8.16
N THR A 69 1.10 17.87 9.43
CA THR A 69 0.12 16.87 9.90
C THR A 69 -1.22 17.07 9.21
N VAL A 70 -1.72 18.30 9.12
CA VAL A 70 -3.00 18.59 8.42
C VAL A 70 -2.92 18.20 6.95
N VAL A 71 -1.85 18.61 6.26
CA VAL A 71 -1.64 18.25 4.85
C VAL A 71 -1.56 16.74 4.65
N HIS A 72 -0.82 16.04 5.53
CA HIS A 72 -0.72 14.59 5.51
C HIS A 72 -2.07 13.90 5.69
N LEU A 73 -2.87 14.31 6.67
CA LEU A 73 -4.17 13.70 6.93
C LEU A 73 -5.14 13.92 5.77
N VAL A 74 -5.15 15.12 5.17
CA VAL A 74 -5.96 15.41 3.98
C VAL A 74 -5.50 14.53 2.81
N LEU A 75 -4.19 14.45 2.56
CA LEU A 75 -3.65 13.60 1.50
C LEU A 75 -3.95 12.12 1.75
N ALA A 76 -3.87 11.66 3.01
CA ALA A 76 -4.21 10.31 3.39
C ALA A 76 -5.67 10.00 3.05
N VAL A 77 -6.62 10.86 3.45
CA VAL A 77 -8.03 10.68 3.10
C VAL A 77 -8.22 10.58 1.59
N ILE A 78 -7.61 11.48 0.80
CA ILE A 78 -7.71 11.47 -0.65
C ILE A 78 -7.19 10.14 -1.22
N ILE A 79 -6.00 9.70 -0.79
CA ILE A 79 -5.36 8.48 -1.28
C ILE A 79 -6.13 7.22 -0.87
N TYR A 80 -6.59 7.13 0.39
CA TYR A 80 -7.35 5.98 0.87
C TYR A 80 -8.68 5.82 0.14
N LEU A 81 -9.29 6.93 -0.31
CA LEU A 81 -10.47 6.92 -1.17
C LEU A 81 -10.15 6.66 -2.65
N ALA A 82 -9.05 7.19 -3.18
CA ALA A 82 -8.69 7.09 -4.59
C ALA A 82 -8.06 5.73 -4.96
N ALA A 83 -7.20 5.18 -4.11
CA ALA A 83 -6.41 3.99 -4.44
C ALA A 83 -7.26 2.74 -4.81
N PRO A 84 -8.36 2.41 -4.10
CA PRO A 84 -9.24 1.31 -4.52
C PRO A 84 -9.93 1.59 -5.87
N ARG A 85 -10.23 2.86 -6.18
CA ARG A 85 -10.82 3.25 -7.46
C ARG A 85 -9.81 3.10 -8.59
N ILE A 86 -8.57 3.54 -8.39
CA ILE A 86 -7.48 3.37 -9.34
C ILE A 86 -7.22 1.87 -9.60
N GLU A 87 -7.18 1.05 -8.55
CA GLU A 87 -7.07 -0.41 -8.66
C GLU A 87 -8.21 -0.99 -9.54
N ASN A 88 -9.46 -0.58 -9.29
CA ASN A 88 -10.61 -1.01 -10.09
C ASN A 88 -10.56 -0.51 -11.54
N LEU A 89 -10.01 0.69 -11.79
CA LEU A 89 -9.83 1.21 -13.15
C LEU A 89 -8.85 0.34 -13.95
N ILE A 90 -7.78 -0.15 -13.33
CA ILE A 90 -6.83 -1.08 -13.97
C ILE A 90 -7.55 -2.38 -14.38
N TYR A 91 -8.37 -2.96 -13.49
CA TYR A 91 -9.17 -4.14 -13.83
C TYR A 91 -10.17 -3.87 -14.97
N LYS A 92 -10.86 -2.72 -14.95
CA LYS A 92 -11.81 -2.34 -16.02
C LYS A 92 -11.09 -2.16 -17.37
N GLN A 93 -9.95 -1.49 -17.39
CA GLN A 93 -9.14 -1.33 -18.60
C GLN A 93 -8.68 -2.68 -19.13
N ALA A 94 -8.22 -3.59 -18.25
CA ALA A 94 -7.77 -4.92 -18.66
C ALA A 94 -8.91 -5.79 -19.25
N LYS A 95 -10.14 -5.67 -18.72
CA LYS A 95 -11.33 -6.34 -19.28
C LYS A 95 -11.65 -5.85 -20.70
N ASN A 96 -11.52 -4.55 -20.93
CA ASN A 96 -11.89 -3.88 -22.17
C ASN A 96 -10.78 -3.91 -23.22
N ASN A 97 -9.54 -4.16 -22.82
CA ASN A 97 -8.42 -4.24 -23.73
C ASN A 97 -8.42 -5.59 -24.46
N THR A 98 -9.22 -5.65 -25.52
CA THR A 98 -9.32 -6.77 -26.47
C THR A 98 -8.31 -6.66 -27.60
N ALA A 99 -7.39 -5.67 -27.57
CA ALA A 99 -6.29 -5.63 -28.51
C ALA A 99 -5.58 -6.98 -28.38
N ALA A 100 -5.67 -7.78 -29.45
CA ALA A 100 -5.04 -9.07 -29.55
C ALA A 100 -3.54 -8.83 -29.44
N SER A 101 -3.00 -8.86 -28.21
CA SER A 101 -1.57 -9.02 -28.05
C SER A 101 -1.28 -10.38 -28.68
N ALA A 102 -0.67 -10.33 -29.86
CA ALA A 102 -0.10 -11.46 -30.60
C ALA A 102 1.08 -12.09 -29.83
N THR A 103 0.95 -12.14 -28.50
CA THR A 103 1.92 -12.65 -27.55
C THR A 103 1.46 -14.04 -27.16
N ALA A 104 2.33 -15.03 -27.31
CA ALA A 104 2.12 -16.44 -26.94
C ALA A 104 1.89 -16.70 -25.43
N ILE A 105 1.55 -15.66 -24.64
CA ILE A 105 1.40 -15.73 -23.20
C ILE A 105 -0.01 -16.22 -22.86
N PRO A 106 -0.17 -17.32 -22.09
CA PRO A 106 -1.48 -17.82 -21.69
C PRO A 106 -2.34 -16.76 -20.99
N LEU A 107 -3.64 -16.74 -21.27
CA LEU A 107 -4.58 -15.74 -20.75
C LEU A 107 -4.60 -15.69 -19.21
N ALA A 108 -4.43 -16.84 -18.55
CA ALA A 108 -4.33 -16.93 -17.09
C ALA A 108 -3.09 -16.20 -16.52
N VAL A 109 -1.95 -16.29 -17.20
CA VAL A 109 -0.73 -15.56 -16.81
C VAL A 109 -0.92 -14.05 -17.00
N GLN A 110 -1.64 -13.65 -18.05
CA GLN A 110 -2.00 -12.25 -18.25
C GLN A 110 -2.93 -11.73 -17.14
N ALA A 111 -3.91 -12.53 -16.70
CA ALA A 111 -4.79 -12.19 -15.58
C ALA A 111 -3.99 -11.96 -14.28
N LEU A 112 -3.03 -12.84 -13.98
CA LEU A 112 -2.11 -12.68 -12.84
C LEU A 112 -1.27 -11.40 -12.97
N GLY A 113 -0.77 -11.09 -14.16
CA GLY A 113 -0.06 -9.85 -14.43
C GLY A 113 -0.88 -8.61 -14.11
N VAL A 114 -2.15 -8.58 -14.53
CA VAL A 114 -3.09 -7.47 -14.23
C VAL A 114 -3.33 -7.35 -12.73
N MET A 115 -3.61 -8.48 -12.05
CA MET A 115 -3.83 -8.50 -10.59
C MET A 115 -2.60 -7.99 -9.83
N ARG A 116 -1.41 -8.41 -10.25
CA ARG A 116 -0.15 -7.94 -9.68
C ARG A 116 0.04 -6.45 -9.88
N THR A 117 -0.13 -5.94 -11.10
CA THR A 117 0.00 -4.50 -11.39
C THR A 117 -1.00 -3.68 -10.58
N ALA A 118 -2.27 -4.08 -10.56
CA ALA A 118 -3.31 -3.38 -9.80
C ALA A 118 -2.99 -3.32 -8.31
N ARG A 119 -2.49 -4.42 -7.74
CA ARG A 119 -2.08 -4.48 -6.34
C ARG A 119 -0.85 -3.61 -6.04
N ILE A 120 0.18 -3.65 -6.89
CA ILE A 120 1.38 -2.84 -6.74
C ILE A 120 1.04 -1.35 -6.72
N VAL A 121 0.21 -0.90 -7.68
CA VAL A 121 -0.19 0.51 -7.76
C VAL A 121 -0.91 0.95 -6.48
N ARG A 122 -1.86 0.13 -5.99
CA ARG A 122 -2.55 0.45 -4.74
C ARG A 122 -1.61 0.49 -3.53
N LEU A 123 -0.71 -0.47 -3.41
CA LEU A 123 0.25 -0.53 -2.31
C LEU A 123 1.24 0.64 -2.35
N ALA A 124 1.73 1.03 -3.52
CA ALA A 124 2.64 2.18 -3.67
C ALA A 124 1.98 3.50 -3.24
N LEU A 125 0.68 3.67 -3.51
CA LEU A 125 -0.07 4.84 -3.02
C LEU A 125 -0.18 4.86 -1.49
N TYR A 126 -0.45 3.71 -0.86
CA TYR A 126 -0.47 3.60 0.60
C TYR A 126 0.92 3.79 1.22
N GLU A 127 1.96 3.27 0.57
CA GLU A 127 3.36 3.44 0.97
C GLU A 127 3.77 4.91 1.00
N GLY A 128 3.45 5.68 -0.04
CA GLY A 128 3.78 7.10 -0.09
C GLY A 128 3.21 7.88 1.10
N VAL A 129 1.96 7.62 1.47
CA VAL A 129 1.30 8.26 2.61
C VAL A 129 1.80 7.73 3.96
N ALA A 130 2.14 6.45 4.04
CA ALA A 130 2.75 5.85 5.22
C ALA A 130 4.13 6.46 5.51
N LEU A 131 5.00 6.53 4.49
CA LEU A 131 6.33 7.11 4.60
C LEU A 131 6.27 8.60 4.92
N LEU A 132 5.38 9.37 4.28
CA LEU A 132 5.21 10.79 4.60
C LEU A 132 4.84 11.00 6.07
N GLY A 133 3.91 10.20 6.60
CA GLY A 133 3.53 10.25 8.01
C GLY A 133 4.70 9.96 8.95
N LEU A 134 5.49 8.93 8.64
CA LEU A 134 6.70 8.59 9.41
C LEU A 134 7.79 9.66 9.31
N VAL A 135 7.94 10.34 8.15
CA VAL A 135 8.84 11.49 8.01
C VAL A 135 8.40 12.63 8.92
N ILE A 136 7.09 12.90 9.03
CA ILE A 136 6.57 13.92 9.94
C ILE A 136 6.84 13.54 11.39
N CYS A 137 6.63 12.27 11.78
CA CYS A 137 7.00 11.80 13.12
C CYS A 137 8.49 11.97 13.39
N TYR A 138 9.34 11.64 12.42
CA TYR A 138 10.79 11.82 12.52
C TYR A 138 11.16 13.30 12.74
N LEU A 139 10.63 14.22 11.94
CA LEU A 139 10.88 15.66 12.08
C LEU A 139 10.33 16.21 13.41
N ALA A 140 9.12 15.80 13.80
CA ALA A 140 8.54 16.20 15.08
C ALA A 140 9.40 15.75 16.26
N MET A 141 10.01 14.57 16.18
CA MET A 141 10.93 14.06 17.19
C MET A 141 12.25 14.84 17.21
N THR A 142 12.86 15.15 16.05
CA THR A 142 14.12 15.90 16.01
C THR A 142 13.97 17.34 16.50
N MET A 143 12.79 17.93 16.32
CA MET A 143 12.43 19.26 16.82
C MET A 143 11.89 19.27 18.26
N ASN A 144 11.91 18.13 18.96
CA ASN A 144 11.35 17.94 20.30
C ASN A 144 9.83 18.15 20.44
N VAL A 145 9.13 18.37 19.32
CA VAL A 145 7.67 18.54 19.27
C VAL A 145 6.94 17.26 19.65
N LEU A 146 7.43 16.09 19.26
CA LEU A 146 6.76 14.80 19.53
C LEU A 146 6.80 14.41 21.01
N VAL A 147 7.83 14.85 21.74
CA VAL A 147 7.95 14.63 23.19
C VAL A 147 6.99 15.53 23.95
N ALA A 148 6.94 16.82 23.59
CA ALA A 148 6.03 17.80 24.19
C ALA A 148 4.55 17.54 23.82
N HIS A 149 4.30 17.07 22.59
CA HIS A 149 2.96 16.83 22.05
C HIS A 149 2.87 15.42 21.42
N PRO A 150 2.63 14.39 22.25
CA PRO A 150 2.55 12.99 21.78
C PRO A 150 1.45 12.74 20.75
N LEU A 151 0.45 13.63 20.63
CA LEU A 151 -0.63 13.51 19.66
C LEU A 151 -0.14 13.42 18.21
N TYR A 152 1.04 13.98 17.89
CA TYR A 152 1.59 13.94 16.54
C TYR A 152 2.02 12.54 16.08
N TRP A 153 1.99 11.53 16.98
CA TRP A 153 2.04 10.12 16.61
C TRP A 153 0.87 9.69 15.71
N VAL A 154 -0.21 10.48 15.62
CA VAL A 154 -1.30 10.25 14.66
C VAL A 154 -0.79 10.12 13.22
N ASN A 155 0.32 10.77 12.87
CA ASN A 155 0.93 10.65 11.54
C ASN A 155 1.42 9.22 11.24
N ALA A 156 1.77 8.42 12.27
CA ALA A 156 2.13 7.01 12.11
C ALA A 156 0.93 6.09 11.83
N ALA A 157 -0.31 6.57 11.99
CA ALA A 157 -1.52 5.77 11.78
C ALA A 157 -1.63 5.26 10.32
N THR A 158 -1.13 6.01 9.35
CA THR A 158 -1.15 5.59 7.94
C THR A 158 -0.19 4.43 7.66
N ALA A 159 0.94 4.37 8.37
CA ALA A 159 1.87 3.24 8.33
C ALA A 159 1.24 1.99 8.96
N VAL A 160 0.63 2.11 10.13
CA VAL A 160 -0.10 1.01 10.79
C VAL A 160 -1.21 0.47 9.89
N THR A 161 -2.00 1.37 9.29
CA THR A 161 -3.10 1.00 8.39
C THR A 161 -2.60 0.28 7.15
N MET A 162 -1.49 0.73 6.55
CA MET A 162 -0.88 0.04 5.42
C MET A 162 -0.37 -1.36 5.80
N ILE A 163 0.29 -1.51 6.95
CA ILE A 163 0.78 -2.82 7.42
C ILE A 163 -0.39 -3.78 7.66
N ALA A 164 -1.45 -3.30 8.33
CA ALA A 164 -2.68 -4.08 8.53
C ALA A 164 -3.33 -4.47 7.20
N TYR A 165 -3.34 -3.57 6.23
CA TYR A 165 -3.81 -3.85 4.87
C TYR A 165 -2.98 -4.94 4.19
N VAL A 166 -1.64 -4.88 4.30
CA VAL A 166 -0.75 -5.88 3.72
C VAL A 166 -0.96 -7.27 4.34
N ILE A 167 -1.06 -7.34 5.67
CA ILE A 167 -1.31 -8.60 6.39
C ILE A 167 -2.67 -9.18 5.98
N SER A 168 -3.72 -8.35 5.99
CA SER A 168 -5.09 -8.79 5.69
C SER A 168 -5.30 -9.15 4.21
N THR A 169 -4.45 -8.68 3.31
CA THR A 169 -4.55 -8.93 1.85
C THR A 169 -3.40 -9.76 1.30
N PHE A 170 -2.62 -10.40 2.17
CA PHE A 170 -1.43 -11.14 1.76
C PHE A 170 -1.77 -12.22 0.71
N PRO A 171 -1.03 -12.32 -0.41
CA PRO A 171 -1.41 -13.20 -1.51
C PRO A 171 -1.35 -14.68 -1.13
N ASN A 172 -2.43 -15.40 -1.40
CA ASN A 172 -2.46 -16.87 -1.37
C ASN A 172 -3.37 -17.38 -2.52
N ALA A 173 -3.30 -18.68 -2.84
CA ALA A 173 -4.00 -19.23 -3.99
C ALA A 173 -5.53 -19.01 -3.94
N GLU A 174 -6.12 -19.17 -2.75
CA GLU A 174 -7.56 -18.98 -2.54
C GLU A 174 -7.98 -17.52 -2.78
N ARG A 175 -7.30 -16.57 -2.13
CA ARG A 175 -7.56 -15.13 -2.28
C ARG A 175 -7.38 -14.67 -3.72
N LEU A 176 -6.34 -15.14 -4.41
CA LEU A 176 -6.11 -14.81 -5.82
C LEU A 176 -7.24 -15.35 -6.71
N THR A 177 -7.73 -16.56 -6.43
CA THR A 177 -8.89 -17.13 -7.12
C THR A 177 -10.15 -16.29 -6.89
N THR A 178 -10.40 -15.88 -5.64
CA THR A 178 -11.55 -15.01 -5.30
C THR A 178 -11.47 -13.68 -6.03
N ILE A 179 -10.31 -13.02 -6.02
CA ILE A 179 -10.10 -11.74 -6.73
C ILE A 179 -10.30 -11.94 -8.23
N PHE A 180 -9.79 -13.02 -8.82
CA PHE A 180 -10.00 -13.30 -10.23
C PHE A 180 -11.49 -13.43 -10.57
N HIS A 181 -12.23 -14.20 -9.77
CA HIS A 181 -13.66 -14.38 -9.96
C HIS A 181 -14.43 -13.06 -9.87
N GLU A 182 -14.21 -12.28 -8.81
CA GLU A 182 -14.93 -11.03 -8.54
C GLU A 182 -14.54 -9.88 -9.48
N LYS A 183 -13.24 -9.70 -9.74
CA LYS A 183 -12.73 -8.50 -10.42
C LYS A 183 -12.52 -8.69 -11.90
N LEU A 184 -12.17 -9.90 -12.35
CA LEU A 184 -11.79 -10.17 -13.75
C LEU A 184 -12.82 -11.01 -14.49
N ARG A 185 -13.39 -12.05 -13.89
CA ARG A 185 -14.30 -12.98 -14.58
C ARG A 185 -15.74 -12.46 -14.66
N GLN A 186 -16.28 -11.92 -13.56
CA GLN A 186 -17.65 -11.39 -13.56
C GLN A 186 -17.79 -10.18 -14.49
N ALA A 187 -18.86 -10.18 -15.29
CA ALA A 187 -19.31 -9.04 -16.07
C ALA A 187 -19.99 -8.05 -15.10
N SER A 188 -19.22 -7.06 -14.65
CA SER A 188 -19.72 -5.88 -13.94
C SER A 188 -20.14 -4.83 -14.95
#